data_AF-A0A3C0NQZ5-F1
#
_entry.id   AF-A0A3C0NQZ5-F1
#
_cell.length_a   1.000
_cell.length_b   1.000
_cell.length_c   1.000
_cell.angle_alpha   90.00
_cell.angle_beta   90.00
_cell.angle_gamma   90.00
#
_symmetry.space_group_name_H-M   'P 1'
#
loop_
_entity.id
_entity.type
_entity.pdbx_description
1 polymer ?
#
loop_
_entity_poly.entity_id
_entity_poly.type
_entity_poly.pdbx_seq_one_letter_code
_entity_poly.pdbx_strand_id
1 'polypeptide(L)' 'MRLLTALLILLMSHIVTANELFKKADVSRGKALVEQNCISCHASSFGGNGSEIYTREFRKIKSASGLIT' A
#
# COMPACT_ATOMS: atom_id res chain seq x y z
N MET A 1 7.25 -9.12 36.56
CA MET A 1 7.74 -9.64 35.25
C MET A 1 6.70 -10.45 34.49
N ARG A 2 6.04 -11.47 35.07
CA ARG A 2 5.06 -12.32 34.35
C ARG A 2 3.86 -11.56 33.75
N LEU A 3 3.35 -10.54 34.43
CA LEU A 3 2.26 -9.70 33.94
C LEU A 3 2.70 -8.75 32.80
N LEU A 4 3.93 -8.21 32.87
CA LEU A 4 4.49 -7.37 31.80
C LEU A 4 4.70 -8.19 30.52
N THR A 5 5.19 -9.42 30.64
CA THR A 5 5.36 -10.32 29.50
C THR A 5 4.03 -10.71 28.87
N ALA A 6 2.98 -10.94 29.66
CA ALA A 6 1.65 -11.25 29.14
C ALA A 6 1.02 -10.07 28.38
N LEU A 7 1.20 -8.84 28.90
CA LEU A 7 0.72 -7.61 28.25
C LEU A 7 1.45 -7.33 26.93
N LEU A 8 2.76 -7.60 26.88
CA LEU A 8 3.56 -7.43 25.67
C LEU A 8 3.15 -8.39 24.54
N ILE A 9 2.79 -9.64 24.89
CA ILE A 9 2.32 -10.66 23.93
C ILE A 9 0.95 -10.28 23.35
N LEU A 10 0.05 -9.72 24.18
CA LEU A 10 -1.27 -9.26 23.75
C LEU A 10 -1.21 -8.06 22.79
N LEU A 11 -0.21 -7.19 22.94
CA LEU A 11 0.01 -6.04 22.05
C LEU A 11 0.53 -6.43 20.66
N MET A 12 1.20 -7.59 20.54
CA MET A 12 1.76 -8.07 19.27
C MET A 12 0.74 -8.80 18.37
N SER A 13 -0.41 -9.23 18.90
CA SER A 13 -1.45 -9.92 18.13
C SER A 13 -2.19 -9.05 17.10
N HIS A 14 -1.90 -7.75 17.01
CA HIS A 14 -2.56 -6.84 16.08
C HIS A 14 -1.81 -6.62 14.75
N ILE A 15 -0.67 -7.28 14.50
CA ILE A 15 0.26 -6.79 13.47
C ILE A 15 0.03 -7.36 12.06
N VAL A 16 -0.77 -8.41 11.84
CA VAL A 16 -0.87 -8.99 10.48
C VAL A 16 -2.30 -9.31 10.10
N THR A 17 -2.99 -8.31 9.54
CA THR A 17 -4.03 -8.57 8.54
C THR A 17 -3.35 -8.63 7.17
N ALA A 18 -3.07 -9.84 6.69
CA ALA A 18 -2.74 -10.02 5.28
C ALA A 18 -3.96 -9.57 4.47
N ASN A 19 -3.77 -8.58 3.59
CA ASN A 19 -4.86 -8.09 2.77
C ASN A 19 -5.21 -9.11 1.68
N GLU A 20 -6.25 -9.90 1.92
CA GLU A 20 -6.72 -10.97 1.02
C GLU A 20 -7.03 -10.48 -0.40
N LEU A 21 -7.36 -9.18 -0.58
CA LEU A 21 -7.65 -8.59 -1.90
C LEU A 21 -6.50 -8.73 -2.91
N PHE A 22 -5.24 -8.78 -2.45
CA PHE A 22 -4.06 -8.90 -3.32
C PHE A 22 -3.29 -10.20 -3.14
N LYS A 23 -3.91 -11.23 -2.56
CA LYS A 23 -3.23 -12.51 -2.26
C LYS A 23 -2.59 -13.19 -3.47
N LYS A 24 -3.16 -12.99 -4.66
CA LYS A 24 -2.67 -13.52 -5.93
C LYS A 24 -2.00 -12.46 -6.82
N ALA A 25 -1.73 -11.27 -6.28
CA ALA A 25 -1.16 -10.19 -7.07
C ALA A 25 0.30 -10.50 -7.44
N ASP A 26 0.62 -10.36 -8.72
CA ASP A 26 2.00 -10.31 -9.19
C ASP A 26 2.49 -8.86 -9.15
N VAL A 27 3.21 -8.53 -8.07
CA VAL A 27 3.71 -7.17 -7.83
C VAL A 27 4.71 -6.75 -8.91
N SER A 28 5.54 -7.67 -9.41
CA SER A 28 6.55 -7.36 -10.42
C SER A 28 5.89 -7.02 -11.75
N ARG A 29 4.91 -7.84 -12.17
CA ARG A 29 4.13 -7.56 -13.36
C ARG A 29 3.33 -6.26 -13.24
N GLY A 30 2.72 -6.01 -12.08
CA GLY A 30 1.99 -4.77 -11.82
C GLY A 30 2.87 -3.53 -11.93
N LYS A 31 4.08 -3.58 -11.36
CA LYS A 31 5.08 -2.52 -11.46
C LYS A 31 5.44 -2.21 -12.92
N ALA A 32 5.74 -3.24 -13.71
CA ALA A 32 6.07 -3.09 -15.13
C ALA A 32 4.93 -2.43 -15.94
N LEU A 33 3.68 -2.80 -15.66
CA LEU A 33 2.51 -2.20 -16.31
C LEU A 33 2.36 -0.72 -15.97
N VAL A 34 2.56 -0.34 -14.70
CA VAL A 34 2.49 1.06 -14.25
C VAL A 34 3.56 1.89 -14.94
N GLU A 35 4.79 1.40 -14.98
CA GLU A 35 5.92 2.08 -15.60
C GLU A 35 5.70 2.30 -17.11
N GLN A 36 5.20 1.28 -17.80
CA GLN A 36 4.96 1.34 -19.23
C GLN A 36 3.79 2.26 -19.62
N ASN A 37 2.71 2.29 -18.82
CA ASN A 37 1.44 2.85 -19.27
C ASN A 37 0.97 4.09 -18.51
N CYS A 38 1.50 4.36 -17.31
CA CYS A 38 0.94 5.38 -16.41
C CYS A 38 1.93 6.51 -16.10
N ILE A 39 3.19 6.18 -15.85
CA ILE A 39 4.14 7.14 -15.26
C ILE A 39 4.44 8.33 -16.18
N SER A 40 4.46 8.15 -17.50
CA SER A 40 4.73 9.25 -18.44
C SER A 40 3.71 10.39 -18.32
N CYS A 41 2.42 10.06 -18.35
CA CYS A 41 1.35 11.04 -18.18
C CYS A 41 1.32 11.61 -16.77
N HIS A 42 1.57 10.80 -15.75
CA HIS A 42 1.61 11.27 -14.37
C HIS A 42 2.74 12.28 -14.15
N ALA A 43 3.94 11.99 -14.65
CA ALA A 43 5.08 12.92 -14.58
C ALA A 43 4.78 14.21 -15.37
N SER A 44 4.17 14.10 -16.55
CA SER A 44 3.75 15.27 -17.33
C SER A 44 2.70 16.13 -16.64
N SER A 45 1.80 15.54 -15.85
CA SER A 45 0.67 16.25 -15.23
C SER A 45 1.00 16.80 -13.85
N PHE A 46 1.84 16.10 -13.09
CA PHE A 46 2.11 16.40 -11.68
C PHE A 46 3.58 16.80 -11.43
N GLY A 47 4.44 16.71 -12.45
CA GLY A 47 5.87 16.97 -12.33
C GLY A 47 6.63 15.86 -11.61
N GLY A 48 7.96 15.96 -11.61
CA GLY A 48 8.84 15.08 -10.84
C GLY A 48 8.66 13.59 -11.16
N ASN A 49 8.62 12.78 -10.10
CA ASN A 49 8.40 11.35 -10.22
C ASN A 49 6.89 11.05 -10.28
N GLY A 50 6.40 10.64 -11.45
CA GLY A 50 4.98 10.33 -11.68
C GLY A 50 4.39 9.24 -10.77
N SER A 51 5.21 8.48 -10.05
CA SER A 51 4.73 7.49 -9.06
C SER A 51 4.27 8.12 -7.73
N GLU A 52 4.68 9.36 -7.43
CA GLU A 52 4.34 10.05 -6.17
C GLU A 52 2.84 10.34 -6.03
N ILE A 53 2.08 10.32 -7.14
CA ILE A 53 0.62 10.45 -7.10
C ILE A 53 -0.05 9.39 -6.20
N TYR A 54 0.56 8.21 -6.05
CA TYR A 54 0.03 7.12 -5.23
C TYR A 54 0.33 7.30 -3.73
N THR A 55 1.31 8.14 -3.37
CA THR A 55 1.78 8.30 -1.99
C THR A 55 1.59 9.71 -1.43
N ARG A 56 1.26 10.69 -2.27
CA ARG A 56 1.02 12.10 -1.87
C ARG A 56 0.06 12.24 -0.68
N GLU A 57 0.23 13.33 0.07
CA GLU A 57 -0.48 13.64 1.31
C GLU A 57 -2.02 13.50 1.17
N PHE A 58 -2.58 14.07 0.11
CA PHE A 58 -4.03 14.09 -0.15
C PHE A 58 -4.49 12.99 -1.10
N ARG A 59 -3.85 11.81 -1.09
CA ARG A 59 -4.34 10.66 -1.85
C ARG A 59 -5.70 10.20 -1.31
N LYS A 60 -6.62 9.89 -2.23
CA LYS A 60 -8.00 9.49 -1.92
C LYS A 60 -8.06 8.12 -1.26
N ILE A 61 -7.26 7.19 -1.77
CA ILE A 61 -7.27 5.79 -1.32
C ILE A 61 -6.13 5.57 -0.33
N LYS A 62 -6.48 5.14 0.88
CA LYS A 62 -5.54 4.93 2.00
C LYS A 62 -5.43 3.49 2.46
N SER A 63 -6.31 2.62 1.97
CA SER A 63 -6.34 1.19 2.28
C SER A 63 -6.74 0.39 1.05
N ALA A 64 -6.43 -0.90 1.05
CA ALA A 64 -6.81 -1.80 -0.02
C ALA A 64 -8.33 -1.91 -0.21
N SER A 65 -9.09 -1.92 0.91
CA SER A 65 -10.55 -1.95 0.86
C SER A 65 -11.14 -0.71 0.16
N GLY A 66 -10.47 0.44 0.24
CA GLY A 66 -10.90 1.65 -0.46
C GLY A 66 -10.80 1.59 -1.99
N LEU A 67 -10.22 0.53 -2.58
CA LEU A 67 -10.16 0.34 -4.04
C LEU A 67 -11.41 -0.33 -4.62
N ILE A 68 -12.26 -0.92 -3.78
CA ILE A 68 -13.40 -1.75 -4.21
C ILE A 68 -14.77 -1.19 -3.77
N THR A 69 -14.79 0.03 -3.23
CA THR A 69 -15.97 0.80 -2.80
C THR A 69 -15.96 2.16 -3.46
#